data_AF-A0A7S1MW72-F1
#
_entry.id   AF-A0A7S1MW72-F1
#
_cell.length_a   1.000
_cell.length_b   1.000
_cell.length_c   1.000
_cell.angle_alpha   90.00
_cell.angle_beta   90.00
_cell.angle_gamma   90.00
#
_symmetry.space_group_name_H-M   'P 1'
#
loop_
_entity.id
_entity.type
_entity.pdbx_description
1 polymer ?
#
loop_
_entity_poly.entity_id
_entity_poly.type
_entity_poly.pdbx_seq_one_letter_code
_entity_poly.pdbx_strand_id
1 'polypeptide(L)'
;LAVGGHCERVAVLDMETSQVRASAEAPGGTSILKSGRFLSCGGLNGEIVLRDPSSLSKLFTLPAHNGPITGLDAKMDLLVTCGISTFRNEYATDTSLKVFDLRMAPRPLSAIPFPIGAQLIKYSPKFSS
;
A
#
# COMPACT_ATOMS: atom_id res chain seq x y z
N LEU A 1 13.97 7.37 -5.16
CA LEU A 1 13.57 5.95 -5.03
C LEU A 1 13.11 5.69 -3.59
N ALA A 2 11.94 5.10 -3.37
CA ALA A 2 11.53 4.67 -2.02
C ALA A 2 11.92 3.20 -1.81
N VAL A 3 12.48 2.88 -0.66
CA VAL A 3 12.92 1.53 -0.26
C VAL A 3 12.36 1.20 1.12
N GLY A 4 12.06 -0.07 1.34
CA GLY A 4 11.51 -0.58 2.58
C GLY A 4 11.34 -2.09 2.48
N GLY A 5 11.01 -2.71 3.60
CA GLY A 5 10.92 -4.17 3.69
C GLY A 5 10.55 -4.60 5.10
N HIS A 6 10.94 -5.81 5.47
CA HIS A 6 10.75 -6.34 6.83
C HIS A 6 11.67 -5.69 7.88
N CYS A 7 12.56 -4.77 7.48
CA CYS A 7 13.54 -4.11 8.35
C CYS A 7 12.97 -2.95 9.19
N GLU A 8 11.65 -2.89 9.38
CA GLU A 8 10.92 -1.87 10.14
C GLU A 8 11.25 -0.41 9.82
N ARG A 9 11.80 -0.15 8.63
CA ARG A 9 12.17 1.18 8.16
C ARG A 9 11.81 1.36 6.70
N VAL A 10 11.45 2.58 6.36
CA VAL A 10 11.26 3.05 4.99
C VAL A 10 12.17 4.25 4.78
N ALA A 11 12.82 4.31 3.64
CA ALA A 11 13.71 5.40 3.28
C ALA A 11 13.46 5.86 1.83
N VAL A 12 13.75 7.13 1.57
CA VAL A 12 13.74 7.70 0.23
C VAL A 12 15.17 8.08 -0.12
N LEU A 13 15.69 7.47 -1.17
CA LEU A 13 16.98 7.77 -1.75
C LEU A 13 16.80 8.80 -2.86
N ASP A 14 17.67 9.79 -2.85
CA ASP A 14 17.93 10.64 -3.99
C ASP A 14 18.88 9.91 -4.94
N MET A 15 18.45 9.74 -6.19
CA MET A 15 19.21 8.99 -7.20
C MET A 15 20.30 9.84 -7.85
N GLU A 16 20.22 11.17 -7.79
CA GLU A 16 21.25 12.06 -8.35
C GLU A 16 22.46 12.12 -7.42
N THR A 17 22.20 12.27 -6.12
CA THR A 17 23.25 12.37 -5.08
C THR A 17 23.64 11.02 -4.48
N SER A 18 22.85 9.97 -4.74
CA SER A 18 22.99 8.64 -4.12
C SER A 18 22.95 8.66 -2.58
N GLN A 19 22.25 9.63 -1.99
CA GLN A 19 22.11 9.80 -0.54
C GLN A 19 20.68 9.50 -0.06
N VAL A 20 20.55 9.16 1.22
CA VAL A 20 19.25 9.02 1.87
C VAL A 20 18.70 10.42 2.16
N ARG A 21 17.65 10.80 1.43
CA ARG A 21 16.96 12.08 1.60
C ARG A 21 16.11 12.11 2.86
N ALA A 22 15.40 11.02 3.13
CA ALA A 22 14.53 10.89 4.28
C ALA A 22 14.46 9.43 4.73
N SER A 23 14.26 9.19 6.03
CA SER A 23 13.96 7.87 6.56
C SER A 23 12.97 7.96 7.71
N ALA A 24 12.13 6.95 7.85
CA ALA A 24 11.15 6.86 8.92
C ALA A 24 10.98 5.40 9.38
N GLU A 25 10.60 5.23 10.63
CA GLU A 25 10.23 3.93 11.17
C GLU A 25 8.90 3.48 10.60
N ALA A 26 8.83 2.20 10.25
CA ALA A 26 7.65 1.49 9.79
C ALA A 26 7.52 0.19 10.61
N PRO A 27 7.03 0.28 11.86
CA PRO A 27 6.88 -0.88 12.74
C PRO A 27 6.08 -1.99 12.06
N GLY A 28 6.51 -3.25 12.21
CA GLY A 28 5.88 -4.38 11.52
C GLY A 28 6.27 -4.54 10.04
N GLY A 29 7.13 -3.65 9.52
CA GLY A 29 7.66 -3.75 8.17
C GLY A 29 6.65 -3.43 7.07
N THR A 30 7.14 -3.44 5.82
CA THR A 30 6.33 -3.18 4.63
C THR A 30 6.59 -4.26 3.59
N SER A 31 5.54 -4.90 3.08
CA SER A 31 5.64 -5.85 1.97
C SER A 31 5.74 -5.14 0.62
N ILE A 32 5.03 -4.02 0.46
CA ILE A 32 4.90 -3.31 -0.81
C ILE A 32 4.96 -1.80 -0.57
N LEU A 33 5.71 -1.12 -1.44
CA LEU A 33 5.73 0.33 -1.53
C LEU A 33 5.18 0.78 -2.88
N LYS A 34 4.29 1.76 -2.86
CA LYS A 34 3.87 2.47 -4.07
C LYS A 34 3.95 3.96 -3.88
N SER A 35 4.75 4.61 -4.72
CA SER A 35 4.77 6.06 -4.84
C SER A 35 3.63 6.55 -5.74
N GLY A 36 3.04 7.68 -5.37
CA GLY A 36 1.94 8.37 -6.04
C GLY A 36 1.73 9.71 -5.35
N ARG A 37 0.46 10.12 -5.15
CA ARG A 37 0.12 11.28 -4.30
C ARG A 37 0.66 11.14 -2.87
N PHE A 38 0.59 9.93 -2.34
CA PHE A 38 1.20 9.54 -1.08
C PHE A 38 2.19 8.41 -1.34
N LEU A 39 3.17 8.24 -0.44
CA LEU A 39 3.92 7.00 -0.36
C LEU A 39 3.05 6.00 0.40
N SER A 40 2.48 5.06 -0.34
CA SER A 40 1.63 4.00 0.23
C SER A 40 2.50 2.83 0.65
N CYS A 41 2.49 2.53 1.94
CA CYS A 41 3.23 1.43 2.54
C CYS A 41 2.25 0.31 2.94
N GLY A 42 2.20 -0.77 2.16
CA GLY A 42 1.43 -1.97 2.51
C GLY A 42 2.18 -2.78 3.58
N GLY A 43 1.54 -2.97 4.72
CA GLY A 43 2.08 -3.71 5.87
C GLY A 43 1.86 -5.22 5.77
N LEU A 44 2.54 -5.94 6.66
CA LEU A 44 2.42 -7.40 6.75
C LEU A 44 1.15 -7.87 7.49
N ASN A 45 0.53 -6.99 8.28
CA ASN A 45 -0.71 -7.30 8.99
C ASN A 45 -1.96 -6.75 8.27
N GLY A 46 -1.79 -6.23 7.06
CA GLY A 46 -2.89 -5.78 6.19
C GLY A 46 -3.31 -4.32 6.36
N GLU A 47 -2.59 -3.56 7.17
CA GLU A 47 -2.67 -2.11 7.17
C GLU A 47 -1.96 -1.49 5.97
N ILE A 48 -2.42 -0.31 5.55
CA ILE A 48 -1.70 0.54 4.60
C ILE A 48 -1.41 1.86 5.31
N VAL A 49 -0.14 2.16 5.46
CA VAL A 49 0.30 3.44 6.02
C VAL A 49 0.56 4.40 4.86
N LEU A 50 -0.21 5.48 4.79
CA LEU A 50 -0.01 6.56 3.84
C LEU A 50 0.94 7.59 4.45
N ARG A 51 2.04 7.85 3.76
CA ARG A 51 3.06 8.81 4.19
C ARG A 51 3.19 9.93 3.18
N ASP A 52 3.60 11.09 3.70
CA ASP A 52 4.05 12.18 2.84
C ASP A 52 5.33 11.75 2.09
N PRO A 53 5.39 11.83 0.75
CA PRO A 53 6.55 11.37 -0.02
C PRO A 53 7.85 12.15 0.27
N SER A 54 7.74 13.39 0.74
CA SER A 54 8.89 14.28 0.96
C SER A 54 9.50 14.11 2.36
N SER A 55 8.66 14.10 3.38
CA SER A 55 9.04 14.03 4.80
C SER A 55 8.97 12.62 5.40
N LEU A 56 8.29 11.68 4.74
CA LEU A 56 7.94 10.34 5.26
C LEU A 56 7.10 10.34 6.54
N SER A 57 6.56 11.50 6.92
CA SER A 57 5.62 11.62 8.03
C SER A 57 4.38 10.76 7.75
N LYS A 58 3.91 10.07 8.79
CA LYS A 58 2.69 9.27 8.72
C LYS A 58 1.48 10.20 8.69
N LEU A 59 0.68 10.11 7.64
CA LEU A 59 -0.53 10.92 7.48
C LEU A 59 -1.76 10.11 7.87
N PHE A 60 -1.90 8.89 7.36
CA PHE A 60 -3.07 8.06 7.59
C PHE A 60 -2.69 6.57 7.68
N THR A 61 -3.51 5.80 8.39
CA THR A 61 -3.43 4.33 8.42
C THR A 61 -4.79 3.77 8.00
N LEU A 62 -4.80 2.90 6.98
CA LEU A 62 -6.00 2.29 6.44
C LEU A 62 -6.00 0.78 6.74
N PRO A 63 -7.02 0.25 7.42
CA PRO A 63 -7.16 -1.20 7.59
C PRO A 63 -7.65 -1.81 6.27
N ALA A 64 -6.75 -2.46 5.53
CA ALA A 64 -7.07 -3.02 4.23
C ALA A 64 -7.30 -4.52 4.26
N HIS A 65 -6.48 -5.36 4.88
CA HIS A 65 -6.70 -6.82 4.90
C HIS A 65 -6.40 -7.38 6.29
N ASN A 66 -6.65 -8.67 6.54
CA ASN A 66 -6.34 -9.32 7.82
C ASN A 66 -5.03 -10.13 7.74
N GLY A 67 -4.10 -9.66 6.92
CA GLY A 67 -2.85 -10.33 6.57
C GLY A 67 -2.10 -9.56 5.48
N PRO A 68 -1.01 -10.10 4.95
CA PRO A 68 -0.09 -9.33 4.13
C PRO A 68 -0.73 -8.75 2.87
N ILE A 69 -0.40 -7.49 2.58
CA ILE A 69 -0.74 -6.88 1.28
C ILE A 69 0.12 -7.53 0.19
N THR A 70 -0.52 -8.15 -0.80
CA THR A 70 0.15 -8.84 -1.93
C THR A 70 0.11 -8.03 -3.23
N GLY A 71 -0.86 -7.14 -3.35
CA GLY A 71 -0.92 -6.20 -4.46
C GLY A 71 -1.43 -4.85 -4.00
N LEU A 72 -0.75 -3.81 -4.45
CA LEU A 72 -1.10 -2.43 -4.17
C LEU A 72 -0.77 -1.59 -5.40
N ASP A 73 -1.75 -0.83 -5.85
CA ASP A 73 -1.54 0.18 -6.87
C ASP A 73 -2.35 1.44 -6.58
N ALA A 74 -1.81 2.57 -7.03
CA ALA A 74 -2.36 3.88 -6.78
C ALA A 74 -2.34 4.68 -8.07
N LYS A 75 -3.47 5.29 -8.42
CA LYS A 75 -3.59 6.17 -9.58
C LYS A 75 -4.45 7.37 -9.22
N MET A 76 -3.90 8.57 -9.42
CA MET A 76 -4.53 9.84 -9.02
C MET A 76 -4.94 9.81 -7.54
N ASP A 77 -6.24 9.76 -7.28
CA ASP A 77 -6.82 9.72 -5.94
C ASP A 77 -7.40 8.35 -5.57
N LEU A 78 -7.21 7.31 -6.39
CA LEU A 78 -7.74 5.98 -6.11
C LEU A 78 -6.60 5.01 -5.77
N LEU A 79 -6.72 4.38 -4.62
CA LEU A 79 -5.87 3.27 -4.20
C LEU A 79 -6.66 1.97 -4.30
N VAL A 80 -6.06 0.94 -4.87
CA VAL A 80 -6.65 -0.40 -4.89
C VAL A 80 -5.66 -1.40 -4.34
N THR A 81 -6.15 -2.30 -3.49
CA THR A 81 -5.34 -3.35 -2.89
C THR A 81 -5.99 -4.72 -2.96
N CYS A 82 -5.14 -5.73 -3.01
CA CYS A 82 -5.45 -7.13 -2.77
C CYS A 82 -4.45 -7.69 -1.74
N GLY A 83 -4.88 -8.73 -1.05
CA GLY A 83 -4.14 -9.28 0.07
C GLY A 83 -4.48 -10.73 0.32
N ILE A 84 -3.89 -11.21 1.39
CA ILE A 84 -4.22 -12.50 1.99
C ILE A 84 -4.87 -12.18 3.33
N SER A 85 -5.99 -12.83 3.60
CA SER A 85 -6.58 -12.83 4.93
C SER A 85 -6.18 -14.11 5.66
N THR A 86 -5.94 -13.97 6.95
CA THR A 86 -5.78 -15.11 7.85
C THR A 86 -7.08 -15.33 8.62
N PHE A 87 -7.59 -16.56 8.57
CA PHE A 87 -8.75 -16.96 9.38
C PHE A 87 -8.47 -18.31 10.01
N ARG A 88 -8.56 -18.40 11.35
CA ARG A 88 -8.27 -19.63 12.10
C ARG A 88 -6.93 -20.30 11.74
N ASN A 89 -5.89 -19.49 11.53
CA ASN A 89 -4.55 -19.93 11.16
C ASN A 89 -4.43 -20.54 9.75
N GLU A 90 -5.46 -20.38 8.90
CA GLU A 90 -5.41 -20.67 7.48
C GLU A 90 -5.23 -19.38 6.67
N TYR A 91 -4.37 -19.44 5.66
CA TYR A 91 -4.15 -18.33 4.73
C TYR A 91 -5.06 -18.50 3.52
N ALA A 92 -5.90 -17.50 3.26
CA ALA A 92 -6.76 -17.46 2.09
C ALA A 92 -6.53 -16.18 1.31
N THR A 93 -6.47 -16.28 -0.02
CA THR A 93 -6.41 -15.08 -0.87
C THR A 93 -7.73 -14.34 -0.77
N ASP A 94 -7.68 -13.02 -0.62
CA ASP A 94 -8.89 -12.22 -0.53
C ASP A 94 -9.71 -12.31 -1.81
N THR A 95 -11.00 -12.61 -1.65
CA THR A 95 -11.97 -12.71 -2.74
C THR A 95 -12.60 -11.35 -3.09
N SER A 96 -12.02 -10.25 -2.61
CA SER A 96 -12.44 -8.90 -2.92
C SER A 96 -11.26 -7.94 -2.95
N LEU A 97 -11.30 -7.00 -3.89
CA LEU A 97 -10.35 -5.89 -3.97
C LEU A 97 -10.88 -4.75 -3.11
N LYS A 98 -10.03 -4.13 -2.30
CA LYS A 98 -10.40 -2.95 -1.53
C LYS A 98 -9.96 -1.70 -2.28
N VAL A 99 -10.88 -0.75 -2.38
CA VAL A 99 -10.68 0.50 -3.08
C VAL A 99 -10.78 1.64 -2.06
N PHE A 100 -9.89 2.60 -2.12
CA PHE A 100 -9.90 3.78 -1.25
C PHE A 100 -9.81 5.06 -2.10
N ASP A 101 -10.57 6.07 -1.68
CA ASP A 101 -10.50 7.44 -2.19
C ASP A 101 -9.54 8.25 -1.31
N LEU A 102 -8.56 8.91 -1.93
CA LEU A 102 -7.43 9.61 -1.30
C LEU A 102 -7.53 11.15 -1.35
N ARG A 103 -8.66 11.72 -1.79
CA ARG A 103 -8.77 13.17 -2.07
C ARG A 103 -8.54 14.09 -0.88
N MET A 104 -9.15 13.77 0.26
CA MET A 104 -9.09 14.59 1.49
C MET A 104 -8.76 13.71 2.69
N ALA A 105 -9.77 13.10 3.29
CA ALA A 105 -9.61 12.05 4.29
C ALA A 105 -9.73 10.69 3.57
N PRO A 106 -8.70 9.85 3.60
CA PRO A 106 -8.74 8.54 2.99
C PRO A 106 -9.92 7.73 3.51
N ARG A 107 -10.79 7.30 2.60
CA ARG A 107 -12.00 6.54 2.96
C ARG A 107 -12.13 5.30 2.09
N PRO A 108 -12.61 4.18 2.66
CA PRO A 108 -12.93 3.01 1.86
C PRO A 108 -14.09 3.33 0.91
N LEU A 109 -13.98 2.87 -0.32
CA LEU A 109 -15.06 2.77 -1.30
C LEU A 109 -15.61 1.34 -1.29
N SER A 110 -16.59 1.07 -2.16
CA SER A 110 -17.12 -0.28 -2.35
C SER A 110 -15.99 -1.26 -2.74
N ALA A 111 -15.96 -2.41 -2.08
CA ALA A 111 -15.08 -3.50 -2.48
C ALA A 111 -15.55 -4.08 -3.82
N ILE A 112 -14.60 -4.45 -4.69
CA ILE A 112 -14.88 -5.09 -5.97
C ILE A 112 -14.77 -6.61 -5.76
N PRO A 113 -15.86 -7.38 -5.94
CA PRO A 113 -15.80 -8.84 -5.82
C PRO A 113 -14.84 -9.45 -6.84
N PHE A 114 -13.99 -10.36 -6.38
CA PHE A 114 -13.05 -11.09 -7.21
C PHE A 114 -12.94 -12.54 -6.70
N PRO A 115 -13.92 -13.41 -7.03
CA PRO A 115 -14.08 -14.73 -6.39
C PRO A 115 -12.89 -15.68 -6.55
N ILE A 116 -12.10 -15.50 -7.61
CA ILE A 116 -10.94 -16.35 -7.91
C ILE A 116 -9.70 -16.02 -7.05
N GLY A 117 -9.76 -14.95 -6.24
CA GLY A 117 -8.66 -14.51 -5.38
C GLY A 117 -7.61 -13.69 -6.14
N ALA A 118 -7.51 -12.40 -5.82
CA ALA A 118 -6.57 -11.51 -6.49
C ALA A 118 -5.19 -11.55 -5.80
N GLN A 119 -4.14 -11.82 -6.57
CA GLN A 119 -2.76 -11.85 -6.06
C GLN A 119 -1.93 -10.65 -6.52
N LEU A 120 -2.25 -10.08 -7.67
CA LEU A 120 -1.57 -8.93 -8.24
C LEU A 120 -2.62 -7.95 -8.77
N ILE A 121 -2.39 -6.67 -8.53
CA ILE A 121 -3.21 -5.60 -9.09
C ILE A 121 -2.34 -4.50 -9.67
N LYS A 122 -2.73 -4.04 -10.86
CA LYS A 122 -2.18 -2.88 -11.52
C LYS A 122 -3.26 -2.13 -12.29
N TYR A 123 -3.21 -0.81 -12.22
CA TYR A 123 -3.96 0.04 -13.11
C TYR A 123 -3.41 -0.04 -14.52
N SER A 124 -4.30 -0.05 -15.51
CA SER A 124 -3.86 0.09 -16.90
C SER A 124 -3.22 1.46 -17.11
N PRO A 125 -2.03 1.52 -17.74
CA PRO A 125 -1.39 2.80 -18.05
C PRO A 125 -2.20 3.61 -19.07
N LYS A 126 -2.96 2.94 -19.95
CA LYS A 126 -3.70 3.57 -21.05
C LYS A 126 -5.09 4.09 -20.66
N PHE A 127 -5.72 3.53 -19.64
CA PHE A 127 -7.06 3.95 -19.22
C PHE A 127 -6.98 5.02 -18.14
N SER A 128 -7.11 6.28 -18.55
CA SER A 128 -7.35 7.44 -17.68
C SER A 128 -8.77 7.93 -17.97
N SER A 129 -9.73 7.56 -17.12
CA SER A 129 -11.04 8.22 -17.08
C SER A 129 -11.28 8.68 -15.66
#